data_AF-A0A8T7BGG1-F1
#
_entry.id   AF-A0A8T7BGG1-F1
#
_cell.length_a   1.000
_cell.length_b   1.000
_cell.length_c   1.000
_cell.angle_alpha   90.00
_cell.angle_beta   90.00
_cell.angle_gamma   90.00
#
_symmetry.space_group_name_H-M   'P 1'
#
loop_
_entity.id
_entity.type
_entity.pdbx_description
1 polymer ?
#
loop_
_entity_poly.entity_id
_entity_poly.type
_entity_poly.pdbx_seq_one_letter_code
_entity_poly.pdbx_strand_id
1 'polypeptide(L)'
;MQLNAGLIRIRKIIAWLKHPSTYFKNSTIHKCPVCEYRGRLLPLGKHSPRIGRCPGCKSRERHRLFYLYLKKNNIDLLDGRHILHFSPESPLSDILKQNKNYQTADIVPGRGMHTMDMTAINFDDNHFDLIIGNHVLE
;
A
#
# COMPACT_ATOMS: atom_id res chain seq x y z
N MET A 1 10.66 2.74 7.13
CA MET A 1 10.71 3.61 5.92
C MET A 1 11.20 4.99 6.31
N GLN A 2 12.31 5.47 5.74
CA GLN A 2 12.71 6.88 5.88
C GLN A 2 11.82 7.78 5.01
N LEU A 3 11.34 8.89 5.58
CA LEU A 3 10.58 9.90 4.85
C LEU A 3 11.53 10.76 4.01
N ASN A 4 11.31 10.81 2.69
CA ASN A 4 12.05 11.71 1.81
C ASN A 4 11.30 13.04 1.64
N ALA A 5 11.82 14.10 2.25
CA ALA A 5 11.19 15.43 2.24
C ALA A 5 11.05 16.01 0.82
N GLY A 6 12.04 15.81 -0.05
CA GLY A 6 12.00 16.25 -1.45
C GLY A 6 10.86 15.58 -2.22
N LEU A 7 10.73 14.25 -2.09
CA LEU A 7 9.68 13.48 -2.74
C LEU A 7 8.28 13.84 -2.23
N ILE A 8 8.15 14.09 -0.91
CA ILE A 8 6.90 14.59 -0.31
C ILE A 8 6.51 15.94 -0.91
N ARG A 9 7.46 16.86 -1.08
CA ARG A 9 7.22 18.19 -1.65
C ARG A 9 6.76 18.10 -3.10
N ILE A 10 7.43 17.29 -3.93
CA ILE A 10 7.04 17.04 -5.32
C ILE A 10 5.61 16.48 -5.40
N ARG A 11 5.29 15.47 -4.60
CA ARG A 11 3.94 14.86 -4.58
C ARG A 11 2.84 15.85 -4.18
N LYS A 12 3.13 16.75 -3.25
CA LYS A 12 2.21 17.83 -2.86
C LYS A 12 1.97 18.81 -4.01
N ILE A 13 3.03 19.23 -4.71
CA ILE A 13 2.94 20.12 -5.88
C ILE A 13 2.08 19.47 -6.97
N ILE A 14 2.36 18.20 -7.32
CA ILE A 14 1.57 17.46 -8.32
C ILE A 14 0.09 17.35 -7.90
N ALA A 15 -0.17 17.08 -6.61
CA ALA A 15 -1.53 16.97 -6.12
C ALA A 15 -2.29 18.31 -6.16
N TRP A 16 -1.59 19.41 -5.84
CA TRP A 16 -2.13 20.76 -5.98
C TRP A 16 -2.44 21.10 -7.44
N LEU A 17 -1.54 20.81 -8.37
CA LEU A 17 -1.77 21.03 -9.81
C LEU A 17 -2.98 20.26 -10.34
N LYS A 18 -3.17 19.01 -9.89
CA LYS A 18 -4.28 18.16 -10.36
C LYS A 18 -5.63 18.49 -9.71
N HIS A 19 -5.63 18.85 -8.43
CA HIS A 19 -6.86 19.00 -7.64
C HIS A 19 -6.75 20.20 -6.67
N PRO A 20 -6.59 21.44 -7.16
CA PRO A 20 -6.28 22.59 -6.31
C PRO A 20 -7.38 22.87 -5.29
N SER A 21 -8.65 22.85 -5.71
CA SER A 21 -9.81 23.08 -4.84
C SER A 21 -9.87 22.08 -3.68
N THR A 22 -9.74 20.79 -3.97
CA THR A 22 -9.76 19.72 -2.95
C THR A 22 -8.52 19.75 -2.06
N TYR A 23 -7.34 20.04 -2.63
CA TYR A 23 -6.09 20.12 -1.88
C TYR A 23 -6.15 21.16 -0.76
N PHE A 24 -6.78 22.30 -1.00
CA PHE A 24 -6.93 23.36 0.01
C PHE A 24 -8.14 23.19 0.94
N LYS A 25 -9.22 22.51 0.50
CA LYS A 25 -10.40 22.24 1.34
C LYS A 25 -10.09 21.44 2.60
N ASN A 26 -9.01 20.67 2.63
CA ASN A 26 -8.63 19.89 3.81
C ASN A 26 -7.56 20.59 4.66
N SER A 27 -7.93 20.96 5.87
CA SER A 27 -7.04 21.49 6.90
C SER A 27 -6.61 20.44 7.93
N THR A 28 -7.24 19.26 7.95
CA THR A 28 -6.98 18.24 8.97
C THR A 28 -5.57 17.67 8.84
N ILE A 29 -4.88 17.66 9.97
CA ILE A 29 -3.54 17.07 10.11
C ILE A 29 -3.69 15.62 10.52
N HIS A 30 -3.14 14.71 9.73
CA HIS A 30 -3.17 13.28 10.01
C HIS A 30 -1.78 12.79 10.39
N LYS A 31 -1.72 11.84 11.32
CA LYS A 31 -0.55 11.00 11.56
C LYS A 31 -0.73 9.68 10.79
N CYS A 32 0.17 9.36 9.88
CA CYS A 32 0.15 8.10 9.15
C CYS A 32 0.71 6.98 10.03
N PRO A 33 -0.05 5.90 10.33
CA PRO A 33 0.45 4.82 11.17
C PRO A 33 1.55 3.98 10.50
N VAL A 34 1.64 4.03 9.17
CA VAL A 34 2.58 3.22 8.37
C VAL A 34 3.98 3.82 8.31
N CYS A 35 4.08 5.15 8.18
CA CYS A 35 5.36 5.84 7.95
C CYS A 35 5.56 7.07 8.85
N GLU A 36 4.72 7.24 9.87
CA GLU A 36 4.77 8.33 10.85
C GLU A 36 4.64 9.76 10.29
N TYR A 37 4.38 9.91 8.98
CA TYR A 37 4.13 11.21 8.37
C TYR A 37 3.04 11.99 9.12
N ARG A 38 3.33 13.25 9.48
CA ARG A 38 2.37 14.19 10.05
C ARG A 38 2.07 15.32 9.06
N GLY A 39 0.80 15.49 8.71
CA GLY A 39 0.36 16.58 7.84
C GLY A 39 -0.90 16.25 7.06
N ARG A 40 -1.20 17.08 6.05
CA ARG A 40 -2.36 16.89 5.18
C ARG A 40 -2.13 15.70 4.25
N LEU A 41 -3.15 14.87 4.10
CA LEU A 41 -3.19 13.83 3.08
C LEU A 41 -3.52 14.44 1.71
N LEU A 42 -3.13 13.72 0.65
CA LEU A 42 -3.33 14.14 -0.73
C LEU A 42 -4.72 13.68 -1.26
N PRO A 43 -5.31 14.47 -2.18
CA PRO A 43 -6.46 14.05 -2.97
C PRO A 43 -6.21 12.76 -3.79
N LEU A 44 -7.27 12.00 -3.97
CA LEU A 44 -7.37 10.72 -4.68
C LEU A 44 -8.69 10.65 -5.46
N GLY A 45 -8.65 10.17 -6.70
CA GLY A 45 -9.84 10.00 -7.56
C GLY A 45 -9.89 11.01 -8.69
N LYS A 46 -10.61 10.68 -9.78
CA LYS A 46 -10.69 11.53 -10.98
C LYS A 46 -11.84 12.54 -10.92
N HIS A 47 -13.06 12.09 -10.58
CA HIS A 47 -14.28 12.91 -10.71
C HIS A 47 -14.66 13.64 -9.41
N SER A 48 -14.62 12.95 -8.27
CA SER A 48 -14.85 13.56 -6.94
C SER A 48 -13.67 13.19 -6.04
N PRO A 49 -12.55 13.94 -6.12
CA PRO A 49 -11.35 13.55 -5.43
C PRO A 49 -11.53 13.69 -3.92
N ARG A 50 -11.29 12.61 -3.19
CA ARG A 50 -11.34 12.56 -1.73
C ARG A 50 -9.93 12.62 -1.16
N ILE A 51 -9.81 13.14 0.06
CA ILE A 51 -8.52 13.17 0.74
C ILE A 51 -8.25 11.82 1.39
N GLY A 52 -7.12 11.18 1.04
CA GLY A 52 -6.87 9.84 1.54
C GLY A 52 -5.48 9.26 1.34
N ARG A 53 -4.62 9.90 0.53
CA ARG A 53 -3.28 9.36 0.24
C ARG A 53 -2.20 10.02 1.07
N CYS A 54 -1.41 9.21 1.76
CA CYS A 54 -0.23 9.70 2.45
C CYS A 54 0.82 10.20 1.43
N PRO A 55 1.36 11.43 1.56
CA PRO A 55 2.43 11.89 0.68
C PRO A 55 3.77 11.20 0.95
N GLY A 56 3.97 10.63 2.15
CA GLY A 56 5.17 9.89 2.54
C GLY A 56 5.23 8.49 1.91
N CYS A 57 4.38 7.57 2.36
CA CYS A 57 4.40 6.17 1.88
C CYS A 57 3.37 5.83 0.80
N LYS A 58 2.58 6.81 0.30
CA LYS A 58 1.48 6.58 -0.67
C LYS A 58 0.32 5.73 -0.12
N SER A 59 0.34 5.34 1.16
CA SER A 59 -0.75 4.56 1.77
C SER A 59 -2.11 5.24 1.64
N ARG A 60 -3.15 4.41 1.55
CA ARG A 60 -4.57 4.80 1.50
C ARG A 60 -5.27 4.32 2.78
N GLU A 61 -6.56 4.54 2.90
CA GLU A 61 -7.35 4.13 4.06
C GLU A 61 -7.22 2.62 4.31
N ARG A 62 -7.43 1.78 3.28
CA ARG A 62 -7.31 0.32 3.38
C ARG A 62 -5.93 -0.16 3.86
N HIS A 63 -4.86 0.41 3.31
CA HIS A 63 -3.49 0.07 3.71
C HIS A 63 -3.22 0.44 5.17
N ARG A 64 -3.74 1.60 5.62
CA ARG A 64 -3.60 2.04 7.01
C ARG A 64 -4.41 1.17 7.97
N LEU A 65 -5.62 0.77 7.57
CA LEU A 65 -6.46 -0.16 8.32
C LEU A 65 -5.77 -1.52 8.47
N PHE A 66 -5.26 -2.08 7.38
CA PHE A 66 -4.50 -3.33 7.39
C PHE A 66 -3.29 -3.27 8.32
N TYR A 67 -2.48 -2.21 8.22
CA TYR A 67 -1.33 -2.01 9.11
C TYR A 67 -1.74 -1.90 10.59
N LEU A 68 -2.81 -1.18 10.89
CA LEU A 68 -3.33 -1.06 12.26
C LEU A 68 -3.85 -2.40 12.79
N TYR A 69 -4.47 -3.22 11.96
CA TYR A 69 -4.90 -4.57 12.32
C TYR A 69 -3.71 -5.46 12.68
N LEU A 70 -2.67 -5.49 11.85
CA LEU A 70 -1.44 -6.25 12.14
C LEU A 70 -0.82 -5.81 13.46
N LYS A 71 -0.65 -4.49 13.64
CA LYS A 71 -0.08 -3.91 14.86
C LYS A 71 -0.92 -4.24 16.10
N LYS A 72 -2.25 -4.13 16.01
CA LYS A 72 -3.15 -4.42 17.14
C LYS A 72 -3.07 -5.89 17.58
N ASN A 73 -2.85 -6.81 16.64
CA ASN A 73 -2.78 -8.24 16.91
C ASN A 73 -1.34 -8.76 17.07
N ASN A 74 -0.34 -7.87 17.13
CA ASN A 74 1.09 -8.23 17.20
C ASN A 74 1.54 -9.21 16.09
N ILE A 75 0.98 -9.06 14.88
CA ILE A 75 1.37 -9.87 13.72
C ILE A 75 2.54 -9.17 13.04
N ASP A 76 3.73 -9.76 13.15
CA ASP A 76 4.88 -9.39 12.35
C ASP A 76 4.87 -10.16 11.03
N LEU A 77 4.94 -9.43 9.91
CA LEU A 77 5.03 -9.99 8.56
C LEU A 77 6.47 -10.08 8.07
N LEU A 78 7.45 -9.65 8.88
CA LEU A 78 8.88 -9.70 8.59
C LEU A 78 9.58 -10.83 9.37
N ASP A 79 8.83 -11.70 10.03
CA ASP A 79 9.31 -12.84 10.82
C ASP A 79 9.85 -14.01 9.98
N GLY A 80 9.93 -13.83 8.65
CA GLY A 80 10.45 -14.83 7.72
C GLY A 80 9.42 -15.85 7.24
N ARG A 81 8.14 -15.71 7.58
CA ARG A 81 7.08 -16.56 7.01
C ARG A 81 6.97 -16.40 5.48
N HIS A 82 6.51 -17.44 4.80
CA HIS A 82 6.25 -17.44 3.37
C HIS A 82 4.96 -16.67 3.06
N ILE A 83 5.07 -15.60 2.27
CA ILE A 83 3.95 -14.71 1.96
C ILE A 83 3.74 -14.65 0.44
N LEU A 84 2.53 -14.94 -0.02
CA LEU A 84 2.09 -14.68 -1.39
C LEU A 84 1.16 -13.47 -1.42
N HIS A 85 1.48 -12.45 -2.21
CA HIS A 85 0.64 -11.25 -2.35
C HIS A 85 0.17 -11.06 -3.79
N PHE A 86 -1.13 -11.22 -4.00
CA PHE A 86 -1.81 -10.97 -5.27
C PHE A 86 -2.12 -9.48 -5.46
N SER A 87 -2.00 -9.00 -6.70
CA SER A 87 -2.20 -7.59 -7.07
C SER A 87 -1.37 -6.65 -6.16
N PRO A 88 -0.02 -6.79 -6.16
CA PRO A 88 0.85 -6.25 -5.14
C PRO A 88 0.84 -4.72 -5.07
N GLU A 89 0.09 -4.17 -4.12
CA GLU A 89 -0.05 -2.73 -3.94
C GLU A 89 1.25 -2.11 -3.43
N SER A 90 1.70 -0.99 -4.02
CA SER A 90 3.01 -0.43 -3.70
C SER A 90 3.23 -0.13 -2.20
N PRO A 91 2.29 0.50 -1.45
CA PRO A 91 2.53 0.82 -0.04
C PRO A 91 2.77 -0.41 0.85
N LEU A 92 2.15 -1.54 0.52
CA LEU A 92 2.32 -2.78 1.26
C LEU A 92 3.56 -3.54 0.78
N SER A 93 3.78 -3.59 -0.54
CA SER A 93 4.99 -4.16 -1.13
C SER A 93 6.27 -3.48 -0.64
N ASP A 94 6.26 -2.14 -0.50
CA ASP A 94 7.41 -1.37 0.01
C ASP A 94 7.80 -1.80 1.45
N ILE A 95 6.86 -2.36 2.23
CA ILE A 95 7.09 -2.91 3.57
C ILE A 95 7.55 -4.36 3.48
N LEU A 96 6.79 -5.20 2.78
CA LEU A 96 6.97 -6.65 2.75
C LEU A 96 8.21 -7.11 1.98
N LYS A 97 8.77 -6.27 1.10
CA LYS A 97 10.06 -6.55 0.43
C LYS A 97 11.23 -6.76 1.42
N GLN A 98 11.07 -6.40 2.69
CA GLN A 98 12.06 -6.70 3.73
C GLN A 98 11.98 -8.16 4.21
N ASN A 99 10.86 -8.86 4.00
CA ASN A 99 10.75 -10.29 4.23
C ASN A 99 11.34 -11.02 3.00
N LYS A 100 12.33 -11.88 3.24
CA LYS A 100 13.04 -12.64 2.20
C LYS A 100 12.15 -13.65 1.46
N ASN A 101 11.08 -14.12 2.12
CA ASN A 101 10.15 -15.11 1.60
C ASN A 101 8.85 -14.48 1.06
N TYR A 102 8.90 -13.17 0.77
CA TYR A 102 7.80 -12.44 0.15
C TYR A 102 7.80 -12.62 -1.37
N GLN A 103 6.74 -13.22 -1.89
CA GLN A 103 6.48 -13.41 -3.32
C GLN A 103 5.23 -12.65 -3.74
N THR A 104 5.20 -12.22 -5.00
CA THR A 104 4.07 -11.47 -5.55
C THR A 104 3.54 -12.13 -6.81
N ALA A 105 2.22 -12.08 -7.01
CA ALA A 105 1.55 -12.63 -8.17
C ALA A 105 0.51 -11.67 -8.73
N ASP A 106 0.26 -11.74 -10.02
CA ASP A 106 -0.82 -11.00 -10.70
C ASP A 106 -1.23 -11.79 -11.95
N ILE A 107 -2.50 -11.71 -12.35
CA ILE A 107 -2.95 -12.32 -13.60
C ILE A 107 -2.36 -11.59 -14.83
N VAL A 108 -2.01 -10.32 -14.67
CA VAL A 108 -1.42 -9.49 -15.72
C VAL A 108 0.11 -9.61 -15.70
N PRO A 109 0.74 -10.00 -16.83
CA PRO A 109 2.19 -10.10 -16.94
C PRO A 109 2.93 -8.83 -16.51
N GLY A 110 4.02 -9.01 -15.76
CA GLY A 110 4.92 -7.93 -15.32
C GLY A 110 4.43 -7.11 -14.12
N ARG A 111 3.28 -7.44 -13.52
CA ARG A 111 2.77 -6.76 -12.30
C ARG A 111 3.14 -7.46 -10.98
N GLY A 112 3.56 -8.72 -11.04
CA GLY A 112 4.12 -9.47 -9.93
C GLY A 112 5.38 -10.23 -10.36
N MET A 113 5.97 -10.97 -9.42
CA MET A 113 7.05 -11.92 -9.73
C MET A 113 6.53 -13.10 -10.56
N HIS A 114 5.29 -13.49 -10.31
CA HIS A 114 4.60 -14.57 -11.01
C HIS A 114 3.40 -14.02 -11.78
N THR A 115 3.22 -14.51 -13.01
CA THR A 115 1.97 -14.31 -13.75
C THR A 115 1.07 -15.51 -13.45
N MET A 116 0.01 -15.31 -12.67
CA MET A 116 -0.76 -16.41 -12.09
C MET A 116 -2.21 -16.01 -11.80
N ASP A 117 -3.14 -16.90 -12.15
CA ASP A 117 -4.54 -16.85 -11.71
C ASP A 117 -4.64 -17.37 -10.27
N MET A 118 -5.27 -16.59 -9.39
CA MET A 118 -5.43 -16.95 -7.98
C MET A 118 -6.31 -18.21 -7.77
N THR A 119 -7.14 -18.57 -8.74
CA THR A 119 -7.96 -19.79 -8.71
C THR A 119 -7.16 -21.05 -9.09
N ALA A 120 -5.96 -20.87 -9.66
CA ALA A 120 -5.08 -21.93 -10.13
C ALA A 120 -3.64 -21.66 -9.66
N ILE A 121 -3.45 -21.61 -8.34
CA ILE A 121 -2.15 -21.37 -7.71
C ILE A 121 -1.23 -22.57 -7.99
N ASN A 122 -0.14 -22.32 -8.73
CA ASN A 122 0.80 -23.36 -9.13
C ASN A 122 2.00 -23.44 -8.17
N PHE A 123 1.72 -23.76 -6.91
CA PHE A 123 2.70 -24.02 -5.87
C PHE A 123 2.30 -25.29 -5.11
N ASP A 124 3.26 -25.91 -4.44
CA ASP A 124 2.98 -27.07 -3.59
C ASP A 124 1.98 -26.73 -2.47
N ASP A 125 1.23 -27.74 -2.03
CA ASP A 125 0.35 -27.61 -0.88
C ASP A 125 1.14 -27.13 0.36
N ASN A 126 0.53 -26.23 1.14
CA ASN A 126 1.13 -25.62 2.33
C ASN A 126 2.45 -24.86 2.09
N HIS A 127 2.72 -24.41 0.85
CA HIS A 127 3.92 -23.62 0.56
C HIS A 127 3.94 -22.21 1.19
N PHE A 128 2.76 -21.61 1.43
CA PHE A 128 2.64 -20.26 1.99
C PHE A 128 1.95 -20.25 3.35
N ASP A 129 2.51 -19.52 4.30
CA ASP A 129 1.93 -19.28 5.62
C ASP A 129 0.84 -18.19 5.59
N LEU A 130 0.90 -17.30 4.59
CA LEU A 130 -0.04 -16.19 4.42
C LEU A 130 -0.25 -15.85 2.94
N ILE A 131 -1.52 -15.70 2.55
CA ILE A 131 -1.92 -15.14 1.26
C ILE A 131 -2.59 -13.79 1.48
N ILE A 132 -2.16 -12.77 0.73
CA ILE A 132 -2.72 -11.42 0.74
C ILE A 132 -3.36 -11.17 -0.63
N GLY A 133 -4.65 -10.85 -0.66
CA GLY A 133 -5.36 -10.48 -1.89
C GLY A 133 -6.29 -9.30 -1.63
N ASN A 134 -5.91 -8.11 -2.08
CA ASN A 134 -6.75 -6.90 -2.02
C ASN A 134 -7.18 -6.52 -3.43
N HIS A 135 -8.47 -6.18 -3.61
CA HIS A 135 -9.02 -5.80 -4.92
C HIS A 135 -8.86 -6.87 -6.01
N VAL A 136 -8.84 -8.15 -5.62
CA VAL A 136 -8.67 -9.29 -6.53
C VAL A 136 -10.00 -9.93 -6.97
N LEU A 137 -11.11 -9.57 -6.33
CA LEU A 137 -12.47 -10.10 -6.60
C LEU A 137 -13.43 -9.01 -7.10
N GLU A 138 -12.89 -7.96 -7.73
CA GLU A 138 -13.69 -6.84 -8.26
C GLU A 138 -14.33 -7.15 -9.61
#